data_AF-A0A388T7T1-F1
#
_entry.id   AF-A0A388T7T1-F1
#
_cell.length_a   1.000
_cell.length_b   1.000
_cell.length_c   1.000
_cell.angle_alpha   90.00
_cell.angle_beta   90.00
_cell.angle_gamma   90.00
#
_symmetry.space_group_name_H-M   'P 1'
#
loop_
_entity.id
_entity.type
_entity.pdbx_description
1 polymer ?
#
loop_
_entity_poly.entity_id
_entity_poly.type
_entity_poly.pdbx_seq_one_letter_code
_entity_poly.pdbx_strand_id
1 'polypeptide(L)'
;MAILLLGHYDHGGNLVIEESLTFEDDDQKSMDAVVAEQDNEDGMAWACSFLVDRHSDAVQRAYEEYVNDAGGQLIDEAEGFEPANA
;
A
#
# COMPACT_ATOMS: atom_id res chain seq x y z
N MET A 1 5.64 -13.78 -5.18
CA MET A 1 6.15 -12.48 -4.73
C MET A 1 5.01 -11.73 -4.08
N ALA A 2 5.29 -10.90 -3.09
CA ALA A 2 4.28 -10.06 -2.44
C ALA A 2 4.66 -8.58 -2.54
N ILE A 3 3.67 -7.72 -2.75
CA ILE A 3 3.85 -6.27 -2.74
C ILE A 3 3.13 -5.70 -1.55
N LEU A 4 3.87 -5.02 -0.68
CA LEU A 4 3.34 -4.23 0.42
C LEU A 4 3.11 -2.81 -0.08
N LEU A 5 1.87 -2.33 0.02
CA LEU A 5 1.52 -0.94 -0.21
C LEU A 5 1.44 -0.24 1.13
N LEU A 6 2.06 0.93 1.22
CA LEU A 6 2.02 1.83 2.36
C LEU A 6 1.39 3.15 1.92
N GLY A 7 0.53 3.70 2.77
CA GLY A 7 -0.17 4.93 2.47
C GLY A 7 -0.99 5.44 3.65
N HIS A 8 -1.93 6.32 3.35
CA HIS A 8 -2.87 6.84 4.34
C HIS A 8 -4.19 7.24 3.70
N TYR A 9 -5.23 7.35 4.52
CA TYR A 9 -6.47 8.00 4.08
C TYR A 9 -6.36 9.51 4.23
N ASP A 10 -6.73 10.26 3.20
CA ASP A 10 -6.87 11.70 3.30
C ASP A 10 -8.20 12.10 3.98
N HIS A 11 -8.33 13.37 4.35
CA HIS A 11 -9.57 13.90 4.93
C HIS A 11 -10.78 13.85 3.98
N GLY A 12 -10.57 13.60 2.69
CA GLY A 12 -11.59 13.42 1.67
C GLY A 12 -12.09 11.98 1.54
N GLY A 13 -11.49 11.02 2.26
CA GLY A 13 -11.78 9.59 2.16
C GLY A 13 -11.11 8.90 0.98
N ASN A 14 -10.08 9.52 0.39
CA ASN A 14 -9.25 8.91 -0.63
C ASN A 14 -8.11 8.13 0.02
N LEU A 15 -7.74 7.00 -0.59
CA LEU A 15 -6.56 6.24 -0.20
C LEU A 15 -5.37 6.73 -1.00
N VAL A 16 -4.38 7.29 -0.33
CA VAL A 16 -3.13 7.78 -0.94
C VAL A 16 -2.06 6.73 -0.70
N ILE A 17 -1.51 6.15 -1.76
CA ILE A 17 -0.39 5.21 -1.71
C ILE A 17 0.90 6.02 -1.84
N GLU A 18 1.74 5.97 -0.82
CA GLU A 18 2.97 6.75 -0.72
C GLU A 18 4.21 5.91 -1.08
N GLU A 19 4.19 4.62 -0.76
CA GLU A 19 5.32 3.73 -1.00
C GLU A 19 4.84 2.32 -1.37
N SER A 20 5.63 1.64 -2.20
CA SER A 20 5.46 0.22 -2.49
C SER A 20 6.78 -0.52 -2.34
N LEU A 21 6.72 -1.65 -1.65
CA LEU A 21 7.87 -2.51 -1.38
C LEU A 21 7.58 -3.92 -1.83
N THR A 22 8.59 -4.58 -2.40
CA THR A 22 8.46 -5.97 -2.84
C THR A 22 9.17 -6.90 -1.89
N PHE A 23 8.51 -7.99 -1.51
CA PHE A 23 8.99 -9.00 -0.58
C PHE A 23 8.86 -10.41 -1.19
N GLU A 24 9.67 -11.33 -0.67
CA GLU A 24 9.50 -12.76 -0.95
C GLU A 24 8.18 -13.27 -0.39
N ASP A 25 7.66 -14.34 -0.99
CA ASP A 25 6.49 -15.04 -0.45
C ASP A 25 6.82 -15.57 0.95
N ASP A 26 5.91 -15.40 1.90
CA ASP A 26 6.05 -15.81 3.32
C ASP A 26 6.98 -14.92 4.18
N ASP A 27 7.51 -13.81 3.67
CA ASP A 27 8.39 -12.90 4.43
C ASP A 27 7.61 -11.92 5.34
N GLN A 28 6.64 -12.45 6.09
CA GLN A 28 5.72 -11.68 6.93
C GLN A 28 6.46 -10.84 7.99
N LYS A 29 7.60 -11.34 8.50
CA LYS A 29 8.36 -10.67 9.55
C LYS A 29 8.92 -9.31 9.10
N SER A 30 9.41 -9.21 7.87
CA SER A 30 9.95 -7.95 7.34
C SER A 30 8.83 -6.99 7.00
N MET A 31 7.70 -7.50 6.48
CA MET A 31 6.49 -6.70 6.28
C MET A 31 6.00 -6.10 7.62
N ASP A 32 5.89 -6.92 8.68
CA ASP A 32 5.44 -6.46 10.00
C ASP A 32 6.39 -5.38 10.58
N ALA A 33 7.69 -5.49 10.32
CA ALA A 33 8.66 -4.48 10.75
C ALA A 33 8.42 -3.13 10.05
N VAL A 34 8.25 -3.16 8.73
CA VAL A 34 7.97 -1.95 7.94
C VAL A 34 6.63 -1.32 8.33
N VAL A 35 5.58 -2.13 8.52
CA VAL A 35 4.27 -1.65 8.97
C VAL A 35 4.35 -1.04 10.37
N ALA A 36 5.17 -1.60 11.27
CA ALA A 36 5.38 -1.03 12.60
C ALA A 36 6.15 0.30 12.58
N GLU A 37 6.99 0.53 11.56
CA GLU A 37 7.71 1.77 11.34
C GLU A 37 6.87 2.83 10.59
N GLN A 38 5.74 2.43 10.00
CA GLN A 38 4.83 3.34 9.32
C GLN A 38 4.14 4.25 10.35
N ASP A 39 4.73 5.41 10.56
CA ASP A 39 4.18 6.49 11.38
C ASP A 39 3.43 7.49 10.49
N ASN A 40 2.17 7.75 10.82
CA ASN A 40 1.41 8.84 10.23
C ASN A 40 0.87 9.71 11.37
N GLU A 41 1.27 10.99 11.38
CA GLU A 41 0.99 11.92 12.48
C GLU A 41 -0.52 12.06 12.79
N ASP A 42 -1.38 11.81 11.80
CA ASP A 42 -2.84 11.91 11.91
C ASP A 42 -3.52 10.57 12.26
N GLY A 43 -2.74 9.49 12.44
CA GLY A 43 -3.26 8.16 12.77
C GLY A 43 -4.08 7.53 11.63
N MET A 44 -3.92 8.03 10.40
CA MET A 44 -4.60 7.53 9.21
C MET A 44 -3.73 6.60 8.37
N ALA A 45 -2.62 6.11 8.94
CA ALA A 45 -1.73 5.15 8.31
C ALA A 45 -2.51 3.90 7.85
N TRP A 46 -2.17 3.44 6.66
CA TRP A 46 -2.72 2.25 6.04
C TRP A 46 -1.59 1.45 5.41
N ALA A 47 -1.61 0.14 5.64
CA ALA A 47 -0.73 -0.80 4.98
C ALA A 47 -1.49 -2.06 4.59
N CYS A 48 -1.17 -2.60 3.41
CA CYS A 48 -1.71 -3.89 2.99
C CYS A 48 -0.75 -4.59 2.02
N SER A 49 -0.57 -5.89 2.22
CA SER A 49 0.22 -6.73 1.31
C SER A 49 -0.68 -7.54 0.38
N PHE A 50 -0.27 -7.61 -0.89
CA PHE A 50 -0.96 -8.35 -1.94
C PHE A 50 0.00 -9.37 -2.57
N LEU A 51 -0.47 -10.61 -2.73
CA LEU A 51 0.25 -11.68 -3.42
C LEU A 51 0.15 -11.49 -4.94
N VAL A 52 0.85 -10.49 -5.45
CA VAL A 52 0.90 -10.13 -6.87
C VAL A 52 2.34 -9.79 -7.27
N ASP A 53 2.62 -9.88 -8.56
CA ASP A 53 3.96 -9.66 -9.10
C ASP A 53 4.22 -8.20 -9.55
N ARG A 54 3.19 -7.34 -9.55
CA ARG A 54 3.28 -5.97 -10.08
C ARG A 54 2.55 -4.97 -9.19
N HIS A 55 3.17 -3.80 -9.01
CA HIS A 55 2.62 -2.69 -8.23
C HIS A 55 1.22 -2.29 -8.73
N SER A 56 1.06 -2.16 -10.05
CA SER A 56 -0.25 -1.82 -10.65
C SER A 56 -1.35 -2.82 -10.30
N ASP A 57 -1.02 -4.11 -10.18
CA ASP A 57 -2.00 -5.14 -9.81
C ASP A 57 -2.35 -5.02 -8.31
N ALA A 58 -1.37 -4.66 -7.47
CA ALA A 58 -1.59 -4.42 -6.03
C ALA A 58 -2.47 -3.17 -5.83
N VAL A 59 -2.19 -2.09 -6.55
CA VAL A 59 -2.95 -0.84 -6.52
C VAL A 59 -4.38 -1.07 -6.98
N GLN A 60 -4.58 -1.82 -8.07
CA GLN A 60 -5.92 -2.16 -8.53
C GLN A 60 -6.70 -2.94 -7.46
N ARG A 61 -6.07 -3.94 -6.82
CA ARG A 61 -6.72 -4.68 -5.73
C ARG A 61 -7.02 -3.79 -4.52
N ALA A 62 -6.11 -2.90 -4.14
CA ALA A 62 -6.35 -1.95 -3.07
C ALA A 62 -7.55 -1.04 -3.38
N TYR A 63 -7.68 -0.58 -4.63
CA TYR A 63 -8.84 0.18 -5.07
C TYR A 63 -10.13 -0.66 -4.96
N GLU A 64 -10.13 -1.87 -5.51
CA GLU A 64 -11.30 -2.75 -5.53
C GLU A 64 -11.79 -3.14 -4.12
N GLU A 65 -10.86 -3.39 -3.20
CA GLU A 65 -11.17 -3.89 -1.85
C GLU A 65 -11.47 -2.78 -0.84
N TYR A 66 -10.80 -1.63 -0.94
CA TYR A 66 -10.85 -0.61 0.11
C TYR A 66 -11.50 0.71 -0.32
N VAL A 67 -11.56 1.01 -1.61
CA VAL A 67 -11.96 2.33 -2.10
C VAL A 67 -13.26 2.29 -2.90
N ASN A 68 -13.44 1.27 -3.75
CA ASN A 68 -14.53 1.19 -4.72
C ASN A 68 -15.92 1.22 -4.07
N ASP A 69 -16.11 0.53 -2.95
CA ASP A 69 -17.40 0.50 -2.24
C ASP A 69 -17.70 1.82 -1.50
N ALA A 70 -16.66 2.51 -1.03
CA ALA A 70 -16.76 3.77 -0.31
C ALA A 70 -16.98 4.99 -1.23
N GLY A 71 -16.84 4.82 -2.56
CA GLY A 71 -16.95 5.90 -3.53
C GLY A 71 -15.79 6.90 -3.51
N GLY A 72 -14.67 6.53 -2.87
CA GLY A 72 -13.44 7.33 -2.83
C GLY A 72 -12.59 7.17 -4.09
N GLN A 73 -11.42 7.82 -4.09
CA GLN A 73 -10.39 7.61 -5.10
C GLN A 73 -9.15 6.97 -4.47
N LEU A 74 -8.42 6.19 -5.27
CA LEU A 74 -7.07 5.77 -4.92
C LEU A 74 -6.11 6.67 -5.69
N ILE A 75 -5.24 7.35 -4.96
CA ILE A 75 -4.18 8.20 -5.50
C ILE A 75 -2.87 7.45 -5.33
N ASP A 76 -2.25 7.05 -6.44
CA ASP A 76 -0.96 6.39 -6.42
C ASP A 76 0.16 7.44 -6.56
N GLU A 77 0.71 7.90 -5.44
CA GLU A 77 1.89 8.79 -5.43
C GLU A 77 3.20 8.00 -5.53
N ALA A 78 3.14 6.68 -5.36
CA ALA A 78 4.26 5.78 -5.62
C ALA A 78 4.46 5.54 -7.14
N GLU A 79 3.48 5.87 -7.99
CA GLU A 79 3.55 5.69 -9.45
C GLU A 79 4.67 6.56 -10.07
N GLY A 80 5.82 5.94 -10.32
CA GLY A 80 7.03 6.60 -10.84
C GLY A 80 8.32 6.17 -10.15
N PHE A 81 8.22 5.51 -9.00
CA PHE A 81 9.31 4.78 -8.38
C PHE A 81 9.20 3.31 -8.77
N GLU A 82 10.23 2.76 -9.44
CA GLU A 82 10.37 1.31 -9.52
C GLU A 82 10.36 0.76 -8.07
N PRO A 83 9.60 -0.31 -7.77
CA PRO A 83 9.48 -0.80 -6.41
C PRO A 83 10.88 -1.09 -5.87
N ALA A 84 11.23 -0.44 -4.75
CA ALA A 84 12.50 -0.70 -4.11
C ALA A 84 12.48 -2.13 -3.56
N ASN A 85 13.55 -2.89 -3.81
CA ASN A 85 13.75 -4.16 -3.12
C ASN A 85 14.06 -3.83 -1.65
N ALA A 86 13.21 -4.28 -0.74
CA ALA A 86 13.41 -4.19 0.71
C ALA A 86 14.46 -5.21 1.19
#